data_AF-A0A6B9KZ83-F1
#
_entry.id   AF-A0A6B9KZ83-F1
#
_cell.length_a   1.000
_cell.length_b   1.000
_cell.length_c   1.000
_cell.angle_alpha   90.00
_cell.angle_beta   90.00
_cell.angle_gamma   90.00
#
_symmetry.space_group_name_H-M   'P 1'
#
loop_
_entity.id
_entity.type
_entity.pdbx_description
1 polymer ?
#
loop_
_entity_poly.entity_id
_entity_poly.type
_entity_poly.pdbx_seq_one_letter_code
_entity_poly.pdbx_strand_id
1 'polypeptide(L)' 'MKLLGLLLLVFTFMALAFADEKDCIARGQKCVGENKPCCKGTTCMYYANRCVGV' A
#
# COMPACT_ATOMS: atom_id res chain seq x y z
N MET A 1 2.59 -11.48 33.23
CA MET A 1 2.39 -10.14 32.64
C MET A 1 3.39 -9.80 31.52
N LYS A 2 4.68 -10.16 31.62
CA LYS A 2 5.68 -9.87 30.57
C LYS A 2 5.38 -10.51 29.20
N LEU A 3 4.91 -11.76 29.17
CA LEU A 3 4.54 -12.48 27.94
C LEU A 3 3.39 -11.82 27.16
N LEU A 4 2.41 -11.23 27.87
CA LEU A 4 1.26 -10.58 27.23
C LEU A 4 1.69 -9.30 26.49
N GLY A 5 2.63 -8.54 27.06
CA GLY A 5 3.19 -7.34 26.43
C GLY A 5 3.96 -7.66 25.15
N LEU A 6 4.72 -8.77 25.13
CA LEU A 6 5.43 -9.22 23.93
C LEU A 6 4.46 -9.62 22.81
N LEU A 7 3.38 -10.34 23.14
CA LEU A 7 2.33 -10.73 22.18
C LEU A 7 1.66 -9.53 21.53
N LEU A 8 1.33 -8.50 22.32
CA LEU A 8 0.74 -7.26 21.80
C LEU A 8 1.71 -6.54 20.84
N LEU A 9 3.00 -6.52 21.16
CA LEU A 9 4.02 -5.92 20.30
C LEU A 9 4.13 -6.70 18.97
N VAL A 10 4.16 -8.03 18.98
CA VAL A 10 4.16 -8.81 17.73
C VAL A 10 2.89 -8.55 16.90
N PHE A 11 1.74 -8.44 17.55
CA PHE A 11 0.48 -8.13 16.86
C PHE A 11 0.49 -6.75 16.21
N THR A 12 1.03 -5.72 16.88
CA THR A 12 1.13 -4.38 16.27
C THR A 12 2.10 -4.40 15.10
N PHE A 13 3.27 -5.03 15.21
CA PHE A 13 4.21 -5.14 14.09
C PHE A 13 3.60 -5.89 12.89
N MET A 14 2.86 -6.98 13.12
CA MET A 14 2.12 -7.68 12.06
C MET A 14 1.06 -6.79 11.42
N ALA A 15 0.29 -6.03 12.22
CA ALA A 15 -0.71 -5.10 11.69
C ALA A 15 -0.09 -3.98 10.84
N LEU A 16 1.07 -3.45 11.25
CA LEU A 16 1.82 -2.47 10.44
C LEU A 16 2.30 -3.07 9.13
N ALA A 17 2.78 -4.32 9.11
CA ALA A 17 3.25 -4.97 7.89
C ALA A 17 2.13 -5.18 6.85
N PHE A 18 0.89 -5.45 7.29
CA PHE A 18 -0.24 -5.62 6.38
C PHE A 18 -0.96 -4.32 5.99
N ALA A 19 -0.67 -3.20 6.65
CA ALA A 19 -1.32 -1.92 6.35
C ALA A 19 -0.85 -1.34 5.00
N ASP A 20 0.42 -1.50 4.64
CA ASP A 20 1.01 -0.86 3.45
C ASP A 20 0.50 -1.46 2.12
N GLU A 21 0.18 -2.76 2.06
CA GLU A 21 -0.11 -3.42 0.77
C GLU A 21 -1.52 -3.13 0.22
N LYS A 22 -2.47 -2.66 1.03
CA LYS A 22 -3.88 -2.56 0.58
C LYS A 22 -4.24 -1.25 -0.10
N ASP A 23 -3.42 -0.21 0.02
CA ASP A 23 -3.74 1.13 -0.47
C ASP A 23 -2.91 1.51 -1.71
N CYS A 24 -3.01 0.70 -2.76
CA CYS A 24 -2.42 1.00 -4.05
C CYS A 24 -3.46 1.07 -5.18
N ILE A 25 -3.17 1.88 -6.19
CA ILE A 25 -4.01 2.08 -7.36
C ILE A 25 -3.70 0.98 -8.36
N ALA A 26 -4.71 0.17 -8.67
CA ALA A 26 -4.59 -0.93 -9.62
C ALA A 26 -4.25 -0.44 -11.03
N ARG A 27 -3.63 -1.30 -11.84
CA ARG A 27 -3.34 -1.02 -13.25
C ARG A 27 -4.60 -0.59 -14.00
N GLY A 28 -4.49 0.48 -14.78
CA GLY A 28 -5.58 1.06 -15.57
C GLY A 28 -6.48 2.03 -14.82
N GLN A 29 -6.38 2.11 -13.49
CA GLN A 29 -7.12 3.08 -12.68
C GLN A 29 -6.48 4.45 -12.73
N LYS A 30 -7.29 5.49 -12.44
CA LYS A 30 -6.84 6.87 -12.39
C LYS A 30 -5.85 7.05 -11.25
N CYS A 31 -4.72 7.72 -11.50
CA CYS A 31 -3.68 7.94 -10.50
C CYS A 31 -3.41 9.42 -10.19
N VAL A 32 -3.71 10.31 -11.14
CA VAL A 32 -3.50 11.75 -10.95
C VAL A 32 -4.62 12.33 -10.09
N GLY A 33 -4.22 12.98 -8.99
CA GLY A 33 -5.14 13.54 -7.99
C GLY A 33 -5.58 12.55 -6.93
N GLU A 34 -5.14 11.29 -7.03
CA GLU A 34 -5.35 10.30 -5.97
C GLU A 34 -4.23 10.40 -4.94
N ASN A 35 -4.56 10.28 -3.65
CA ASN A 35 -3.59 10.28 -2.55
C ASN A 35 -2.92 8.91 -2.34
N LYS A 36 -2.84 8.08 -3.38
CA LYS A 36 -2.35 6.70 -3.30
C LYS A 36 -1.35 6.41 -4.41
N PRO A 37 -0.28 5.65 -4.14
CA PRO A 37 0.66 5.22 -5.17
C PRO A 37 0.03 4.14 -6.07
N CYS A 38 0.57 3.98 -7.28
CA CYS A 38 0.26 2.83 -8.12
C CYS A 38 0.79 1.53 -7.50
N CYS A 39 0.10 0.41 -7.72
CA CYS A 39 0.53 -0.89 -7.22
C CYS A 39 1.90 -1.30 -7.78
N LYS A 40 2.61 -2.18 -7.06
CA LYS A 40 3.94 -2.67 -7.45
C LYS A 40 3.96 -3.17 -8.90
N GLY A 41 5.02 -2.81 -9.64
CA GLY A 41 5.16 -3.11 -11.07
C GLY A 41 4.35 -2.19 -11.98
N THR A 42 3.73 -1.14 -11.42
CA THR A 42 3.07 -0.10 -12.20
C THR A 42 3.52 1.29 -11.79
N THR A 43 3.46 2.24 -12.72
CA THR A 43 3.78 3.66 -12.51
C THR A 43 2.63 4.53 -12.97
N CYS A 44 2.47 5.69 -12.34
CA CYS A 44 1.46 6.67 -12.74
C CYS A 44 1.94 7.42 -13.98
N MET A 45 1.34 7.15 -15.13
CA MET A 45 1.57 7.94 -16.33
C MET A 45 0.72 9.20 -16.27
N TYR A 46 1.36 10.34 -16.06
CA TYR A 46 0.70 11.65 -15.96
C TYR A 46 -0.16 11.97 -17.19
N TYR A 47 0.36 11.74 -18.40
CA TYR A 47 -0.37 12.02 -19.65
C TYR A 47 -1.58 11.10 -19.87
N ALA A 48 -1.50 9.83 -19.43
CA ALA A 48 -2.61 8.90 -19.49
C ALA A 48 -3.56 9.04 -18.27
N ASN A 49 -3.14 9.80 -17.25
CA ASN A 49 -3.75 9.90 -15.93
C ASN A 49 -4.01 8.54 -15.26
N ARG A 50 -3.23 7.49 -15.58
CA ARG A 50 -3.50 6.11 -15.15
C ARG A 50 -2.25 5.36 -14.73
N CYS A 51 -2.42 4.36 -13.86
CA CYS A 51 -1.36 3.41 -13.55
C CYS A 51 -1.13 2.43 -14.71
N VAL A 52 0.11 2.33 -15.19
CA VAL A 52 0.50 1.40 -16.27
C VAL A 52 1.66 0.51 -15.83
N GLY A 53 1.83 -0.64 -16.46
CA GLY A 53 3.00 -1.49 -16.18
C GLY A 53 4.30 -0.77 -16.52
N VAL A 54 5.30 -0.94 -15.64
CA VAL A 54 6.71 -0.58 -15.92
C VAL A 54 7.38 -1.72 -16.65
#